data_AF-A0A3C0UG77-F1
#
_entry.id   AF-A0A3C0UG77-F1
#
_cell.length_a   1.000
_cell.length_b   1.000
_cell.length_c   1.000
_cell.angle_alpha   90.00
_cell.angle_beta   90.00
_cell.angle_gamma   90.00
#
_symmetry.space_group_name_H-M   'P 1'
#
loop_
_entity.id
_entity.type
_entity.pdbx_description
1 polymer ?
#
loop_
_entity_poly.entity_id
_entity_poly.type
_entity_poly.pdbx_seq_one_letter_code
_entity_poly.pdbx_strand_id
1 'polypeptide(L)'
;TSPAGRAVIKNVLLAYEKGLGRGENPIFPNIIFRVKEGVNLNPGEPNYDLFKLAIRVAAQRLNPTFAFMDSSFNKPYGDQVGYMGCRTRVMANRRGPEVTDGRGNISFTTINLPRLAIKAEKNLMKFYQGLTELIDLTCEQLYHRYQIQANLKVKDMPFVMGQGLYLDSEKLDLNDTIEETIKHGTLSVGFIGLAETLIALTGQHHGQSGDSQALGEEIVAFMRNMMDNASEKYNLNYTLLATPAEGLSGRFIKMDRAEYGSIAGVTDKTFYTNSYHIPVNHA
;
A
#
# COMPACT_ATOMS: atom_id res chain seq x y z
N THR A 1 -6.84 9.59 -24.69
CA THR A 1 -7.83 9.30 -25.76
C THR A 1 -7.25 9.44 -27.16
N SER A 2 -5.97 9.82 -27.34
CA SER A 2 -5.35 9.91 -28.67
C SER A 2 -5.38 8.55 -29.40
N PRO A 3 -5.39 8.54 -30.75
CA PRO A 3 -5.34 7.30 -31.53
C PRO A 3 -4.15 6.41 -31.17
N ALA A 4 -2.95 7.00 -31.01
CA ALA A 4 -1.74 6.28 -30.62
C ALA A 4 -1.86 5.67 -29.20
N GLY A 5 -2.32 6.45 -28.22
CA GLY A 5 -2.50 5.94 -26.86
C GLY A 5 -3.53 4.82 -26.78
N ARG A 6 -4.64 4.94 -27.52
CA ARG A 6 -5.65 3.87 -27.66
C ARG A 6 -5.06 2.61 -28.29
N ALA A 7 -4.25 2.75 -29.34
CA ALA A 7 -3.60 1.63 -29.99
C ALA A 7 -2.63 0.89 -29.06
N VAL A 8 -1.84 1.61 -28.26
CA VAL A 8 -0.95 1.00 -27.24
C VAL A 8 -1.77 0.21 -26.23
N ILE A 9 -2.77 0.84 -25.60
CA ILE A 9 -3.62 0.17 -24.59
C ILE A 9 -4.28 -1.08 -25.17
N LYS A 10 -4.87 -0.98 -26.37
CA LYS A 10 -5.53 -2.10 -27.04
C LYS A 10 -4.55 -3.26 -27.25
N ASN A 11 -3.38 -3.00 -27.83
CA ASN A 11 -2.42 -4.05 -28.15
C ASN A 11 -1.81 -4.68 -26.90
N VAL A 12 -1.56 -3.91 -25.83
CA VAL A 12 -1.12 -4.45 -24.55
C VAL A 12 -2.17 -5.39 -23.96
N LEU A 13 -3.44 -4.98 -23.95
CA LEU A 13 -4.54 -5.82 -23.45
C LEU A 13 -4.70 -7.11 -24.29
N LEU A 14 -4.66 -7.01 -25.63
CA LEU A 14 -4.75 -8.18 -26.51
C LEU A 14 -3.55 -9.13 -26.36
N ALA A 15 -2.34 -8.60 -26.14
CA ALA A 15 -1.17 -9.43 -25.85
C ALA A 15 -1.33 -10.17 -24.53
N TYR A 16 -1.85 -9.49 -23.50
CA TYR A 16 -2.11 -10.09 -22.19
C TYR A 16 -3.20 -11.17 -22.27
N GLU A 17 -4.26 -10.91 -23.05
CA GLU A 17 -5.33 -11.87 -23.32
C GLU A 17 -4.81 -13.14 -23.99
N LYS A 18 -3.93 -12.99 -24.99
CA LYS A 18 -3.30 -14.11 -25.70
C LYS A 18 -2.51 -15.01 -24.74
N GLY A 19 -1.97 -14.44 -23.65
CA GLY A 19 -1.18 -15.16 -22.67
C GLY A 19 0.29 -15.35 -23.10
N LEU A 20 1.09 -15.91 -22.19
CA LEU A 20 2.49 -16.23 -22.46
C LEU A 20 2.60 -17.59 -23.13
N GLY A 21 3.64 -17.79 -23.95
CA GLY A 21 3.97 -19.11 -24.51
C GLY A 21 2.78 -19.83 -25.16
N ARG A 22 2.26 -20.85 -24.47
CA ARG A 22 1.12 -21.67 -24.92
C ARG A 22 -0.25 -21.12 -24.49
N GLY A 23 -0.30 -19.86 -24.09
CA GLY A 23 -1.48 -19.20 -23.56
C GLY A 23 -1.57 -19.23 -22.03
N GLU A 24 -0.45 -19.45 -21.33
CA GLU A 24 -0.39 -19.41 -19.87
C GLU A 24 -0.76 -18.03 -19.33
N ASN A 25 -1.29 -17.97 -18.10
CA ASN A 25 -1.59 -16.70 -17.46
C ASN A 25 -0.30 -16.00 -17.02
N PRO A 26 0.03 -14.80 -17.53
CA PRO A 26 1.16 -14.03 -17.03
C PRO A 26 0.98 -13.66 -15.56
N ILE A 27 2.03 -13.89 -14.75
CA ILE A 27 2.11 -13.33 -13.38
C ILE A 27 2.54 -11.86 -13.44
N PHE A 28 3.43 -11.53 -14.38
CA PHE A 28 3.92 -10.17 -14.62
C PHE A 28 3.93 -9.84 -16.12
N PRO A 29 3.86 -8.54 -16.49
CA PRO A 29 3.72 -7.38 -15.60
C PRO A 29 2.32 -7.31 -14.97
N ASN A 30 2.22 -6.66 -13.81
CA ASN A 30 0.93 -6.21 -13.29
C ASN A 30 0.45 -5.02 -14.13
N ILE A 31 -0.82 -5.02 -14.50
CA ILE A 31 -1.42 -3.95 -15.30
C ILE A 31 -2.51 -3.29 -14.48
N ILE A 32 -2.47 -1.96 -14.40
CA ILE A 32 -3.50 -1.16 -13.75
C ILE A 32 -4.20 -0.33 -14.82
N PHE A 33 -5.47 -0.62 -15.08
CA PHE A 33 -6.31 0.15 -15.97
C PHE A 33 -6.95 1.31 -15.19
N ARG A 34 -6.66 2.54 -15.58
CA ARG A 34 -7.26 3.75 -14.99
C ARG A 34 -8.69 3.93 -15.51
N VAL A 35 -9.66 3.95 -14.60
CA VAL A 35 -11.09 4.14 -14.89
C VAL A 35 -11.48 5.56 -14.54
N LYS A 36 -12.07 6.30 -15.50
CA LYS A 36 -12.45 7.70 -15.31
C LYS A 36 -13.73 8.03 -16.08
N GLU A 37 -14.65 8.72 -15.40
CA GLU A 37 -15.84 9.29 -16.03
C GLU A 37 -15.47 10.36 -17.07
N GLY A 38 -16.23 10.41 -18.15
CA GLY A 38 -15.94 11.24 -19.33
C GLY A 38 -14.82 10.68 -20.22
N VAL A 39 -14.27 9.50 -19.91
CA VAL A 39 -13.18 8.88 -20.68
C VAL A 39 -13.50 7.45 -21.07
N ASN A 40 -13.76 6.55 -20.12
CA ASN A 40 -13.90 5.12 -20.39
C ASN A 40 -14.92 4.36 -19.53
N LEU A 41 -15.59 5.01 -18.59
CA LEU A 41 -16.49 4.36 -17.66
C LEU A 41 -17.88 4.09 -18.26
N ASN A 42 -18.43 5.06 -19.00
CA ASN A 42 -19.81 5.01 -19.47
C ASN A 42 -19.95 4.75 -20.99
N PRO A 43 -21.05 4.13 -21.45
CA PRO A 43 -21.37 4.02 -22.87
C PRO A 43 -21.33 5.38 -23.59
N GLY A 44 -20.72 5.41 -24.77
CA GLY A 44 -20.55 6.64 -25.56
C GLY A 44 -19.27 7.42 -25.27
N GLU A 45 -18.55 7.10 -24.17
CA GLU A 45 -17.27 7.75 -23.87
C GLU A 45 -16.13 7.27 -24.80
N PRO A 46 -15.13 8.11 -25.08
CA PRO A 46 -14.14 7.87 -26.13
C PRO A 46 -13.37 6.54 -26.03
N ASN A 47 -13.16 6.03 -24.82
CA ASN A 47 -12.40 4.83 -24.52
C ASN A 47 -13.25 3.73 -23.84
N TYR A 48 -14.57 3.82 -23.90
CA TYR A 48 -15.47 2.80 -23.32
C TYR A 48 -15.26 1.41 -23.93
N ASP A 49 -14.89 1.35 -25.21
CA ASP A 49 -14.51 0.11 -25.90
C ASP A 49 -13.28 -0.57 -25.26
N LEU A 50 -12.30 0.22 -24.83
CA LEU A 50 -11.10 -0.27 -24.15
C LEU A 50 -11.38 -0.71 -22.71
N PHE A 51 -12.33 -0.07 -22.02
CA PHE A 51 -12.78 -0.53 -20.71
C PHE A 51 -13.46 -1.90 -20.80
N LYS A 52 -14.35 -2.10 -21.77
CA LYS A 52 -14.95 -3.43 -22.04
C LYS A 52 -13.89 -4.48 -22.38
N LEU A 53 -12.87 -4.10 -23.16
CA LEU A 53 -11.74 -4.97 -23.43
C LEU A 53 -10.99 -5.32 -22.14
N ALA A 54 -10.67 -4.33 -21.30
CA ALA A 54 -9.99 -4.56 -20.03
C ALA A 54 -10.77 -5.52 -19.11
N ILE A 55 -12.09 -5.36 -18.99
CA ILE A 55 -12.96 -6.29 -18.25
C ILE A 55 -12.86 -7.70 -18.81
N ARG A 56 -12.95 -7.85 -20.14
CA ARG A 56 -12.85 -9.15 -20.81
C ARG A 56 -11.52 -9.85 -20.52
N VAL A 57 -10.42 -9.10 -20.56
CA VAL A 57 -9.08 -9.65 -20.26
C VAL A 57 -8.97 -10.01 -18.78
N ALA A 58 -9.42 -9.14 -17.87
CA ALA A 58 -9.42 -9.39 -16.43
C ALA A 58 -10.22 -10.65 -16.05
N ALA A 59 -11.36 -10.89 -16.71
CA ALA A 59 -12.16 -12.10 -16.48
C ALA A 59 -11.43 -13.41 -16.86
N GLN A 60 -10.46 -13.35 -17.77
CA GLN A 60 -9.68 -14.52 -18.22
C GLN A 60 -8.32 -14.63 -17.53
N ARG A 61 -7.73 -13.50 -17.12
CA ARG A 61 -6.33 -13.39 -16.72
C ARG A 61 -6.11 -12.77 -15.33
N LEU A 62 -7.18 -12.38 -14.62
CA LEU A 62 -7.18 -11.64 -13.35
C LEU A 62 -6.62 -10.20 -13.42
N ASN A 63 -5.79 -9.90 -14.43
CA ASN A 63 -5.32 -8.56 -14.77
C ASN A 63 -5.95 -8.08 -16.10
N PRO A 64 -6.11 -6.77 -16.31
CA PRO A 64 -5.66 -5.68 -15.43
C PRO A 64 -6.53 -5.54 -14.17
N THR A 65 -5.93 -4.98 -13.12
CA THR A 65 -6.67 -4.40 -11.99
C THR A 65 -7.14 -2.99 -12.34
N PHE A 66 -8.07 -2.42 -11.57
CA PHE A 66 -8.71 -1.16 -11.90
C PHE A 66 -8.42 -0.08 -10.85
N ALA A 67 -8.01 1.10 -11.31
CA ALA A 67 -7.82 2.28 -10.47
C ALA A 67 -8.85 3.35 -10.82
N PHE A 68 -9.76 3.64 -9.90
CA PHE A 68 -10.80 4.64 -10.08
C PHE A 68 -10.23 6.04 -9.85
N MET A 69 -10.20 6.83 -10.91
CA MET A 69 -9.57 8.14 -10.93
C MET A 69 -10.40 9.21 -10.22
N ASP A 70 -11.72 9.03 -10.20
CA ASP A 70 -12.66 9.99 -9.62
C ASP A 70 -12.92 9.74 -8.12
N SER A 71 -12.27 8.73 -7.52
CA SER A 71 -12.36 8.50 -6.08
C SER A 71 -11.79 9.68 -5.30
N SER A 72 -12.33 9.95 -4.10
CA SER A 72 -11.94 11.08 -3.26
C SER A 72 -10.44 11.18 -3.03
N PHE A 73 -9.77 10.03 -2.92
CA PHE A 73 -8.34 9.96 -2.65
C PHE A 73 -7.46 10.01 -3.90
N ASN A 74 -7.98 9.73 -5.10
CA ASN A 74 -7.22 9.78 -6.37
C ASN A 74 -7.47 11.06 -7.16
N LYS A 75 -8.70 11.58 -7.11
CA LYS A 75 -9.14 12.77 -7.85
C LYS A 75 -8.19 13.97 -7.72
N PRO A 76 -7.62 14.28 -6.54
CA PRO A 76 -6.70 15.42 -6.40
C PRO A 76 -5.43 15.30 -7.25
N TYR A 77 -4.98 14.08 -7.56
CA TYR A 77 -3.68 13.83 -8.20
C TYR A 77 -3.76 13.66 -9.72
N GLY A 78 -4.96 13.64 -10.31
CA GLY A 78 -5.13 13.63 -11.77
C GLY A 78 -4.34 12.52 -12.48
N ASP A 79 -3.46 12.89 -13.41
CA ASP A 79 -2.66 11.94 -14.18
C ASP A 79 -1.48 11.33 -13.41
N GLN A 80 -1.17 11.87 -12.23
CA GLN A 80 -0.08 11.38 -11.37
C GLN A 80 -0.45 10.11 -10.61
N VAL A 81 -1.68 9.60 -10.66
CA VAL A 81 -2.06 8.38 -9.91
C VAL A 81 -1.35 7.14 -10.45
N GLY A 82 -0.25 6.73 -9.83
CA GLY A 82 0.44 5.46 -10.07
C GLY A 82 0.72 4.67 -8.79
N TYR A 83 0.72 3.35 -8.89
CA TYR A 83 0.93 2.48 -7.73
C TYR A 83 2.29 1.81 -7.85
N MET A 84 3.18 2.10 -6.91
CA MET A 84 4.48 1.46 -6.82
C MET A 84 4.31 0.01 -6.34
N GLY A 85 4.86 -0.93 -7.10
CA GLY A 85 4.77 -2.36 -6.81
C GLY A 85 3.31 -2.83 -6.84
N CYS A 86 2.81 -3.34 -5.71
CA CYS A 86 1.45 -3.88 -5.63
C CYS A 86 0.38 -2.79 -5.43
N ARG A 87 0.56 -1.88 -4.46
CA ARG A 87 -0.49 -0.91 -4.08
C ARG A 87 0.01 0.37 -3.40
N THR A 88 1.32 0.61 -3.37
CA THR A 88 1.88 1.75 -2.63
C THR A 88 1.68 3.03 -3.41
N ARG A 89 1.02 4.01 -2.80
CA ARG A 89 0.78 5.33 -3.40
C ARG A 89 1.84 6.30 -2.92
N VAL A 90 2.51 6.95 -3.86
CA VAL A 90 3.59 7.88 -3.55
C VAL A 90 3.33 9.30 -4.05
N MET A 91 2.20 9.60 -4.71
CA MET A 91 1.99 10.90 -5.41
C MET A 91 2.11 12.13 -4.50
N ALA A 92 1.55 12.08 -3.28
CA ALA A 92 1.62 13.19 -2.34
C ALA A 92 3.07 13.45 -1.92
N ASN A 93 3.51 14.71 -1.91
CA ASN A 93 4.87 15.08 -1.54
C ASN A 93 4.89 16.34 -0.66
N ARG A 94 5.41 16.22 0.56
CA ARG A 94 5.68 17.35 1.45
C ARG A 94 6.96 18.09 1.08
N ARG A 95 7.93 17.40 0.46
CA ARG A 95 9.29 17.89 0.21
C ARG A 95 9.58 18.16 -1.27
N GLY A 96 8.54 18.30 -2.09
CA GLY A 96 8.66 18.53 -3.53
C GLY A 96 7.30 18.54 -4.23
N PRO A 97 7.27 18.41 -5.57
CA PRO A 97 6.02 18.37 -6.32
C PRO A 97 5.24 17.07 -6.11
N GLU A 98 3.91 17.16 -6.25
CA GLU A 98 3.01 16.00 -6.18
C GLU A 98 3.05 15.15 -7.46
N VAL A 99 4.16 14.45 -7.66
CA VAL A 99 4.40 13.55 -8.80
C VAL A 99 4.60 12.11 -8.35
N THR A 100 4.36 11.16 -9.25
CA THR A 100 4.70 9.74 -9.02
C THR A 100 6.06 9.37 -9.57
N ASP A 101 6.37 9.83 -10.78
CA ASP A 101 7.59 9.43 -11.48
C ASP A 101 8.83 9.89 -10.70
N GLY A 102 9.85 9.03 -10.68
CA GLY A 102 11.09 9.28 -9.94
C GLY A 102 10.95 9.23 -8.41
N ARG A 103 9.83 8.74 -7.87
CA ARG A 103 9.63 8.59 -6.42
C ARG A 103 9.36 7.16 -6.00
N GLY A 104 9.61 6.87 -4.73
CA GLY A 104 9.39 5.54 -4.18
C GLY A 104 9.17 5.50 -2.68
N ASN A 105 9.00 4.29 -2.16
CA ASN A 105 9.02 4.01 -0.74
C ASN A 105 10.43 3.64 -0.29
N ILE A 106 10.98 4.41 0.64
CA ILE A 106 12.38 4.30 1.08
C ILE A 106 12.55 3.19 2.11
N SER A 107 11.58 3.06 3.02
CA SER A 107 11.53 2.03 4.04
C SER A 107 10.10 1.84 4.54
N PHE A 108 9.81 0.64 5.02
CA PHE A 108 8.55 0.32 5.67
C PHE A 108 8.77 -0.66 6.84
N THR A 109 7.87 -0.59 7.83
CA THR A 109 7.82 -1.52 8.96
C THR A 109 6.36 -1.83 9.25
N THR A 110 6.00 -3.10 9.45
CA THR A 110 4.59 -3.51 9.67
C THR A 110 4.32 -3.87 11.12
N ILE A 111 3.25 -3.30 11.66
CA ILE A 111 2.72 -3.57 13.00
C ILE A 111 1.82 -4.81 12.96
N ASN A 112 2.04 -5.72 13.92
CA ASN A 112 1.15 -6.84 14.21
C ASN A 112 0.02 -6.36 15.15
N LEU A 113 -1.10 -5.91 14.58
CA LEU A 113 -2.24 -5.43 15.38
C LEU A 113 -2.87 -6.52 16.25
N PRO A 114 -3.06 -7.77 15.78
CA PRO A 114 -3.58 -8.85 16.62
C PRO A 114 -2.78 -9.04 17.91
N ARG A 115 -1.45 -8.95 17.83
CA ARG A 115 -0.57 -9.06 18.99
C ARG A 115 -0.86 -8.02 20.07
N LEU A 116 -1.10 -6.78 19.67
CA LEU A 116 -1.47 -5.70 20.61
C LEU A 116 -2.83 -5.98 21.24
N ALA A 117 -3.82 -6.41 20.46
CA ALA A 117 -5.15 -6.73 20.97
C ALA A 117 -5.14 -7.91 21.97
N ILE A 118 -4.35 -8.95 21.70
CA ILE A 118 -4.18 -10.08 22.63
C ILE A 118 -3.61 -9.58 23.97
N LYS A 119 -2.53 -8.78 23.93
CA LYS A 119 -1.92 -8.17 25.12
C LYS A 119 -2.87 -7.22 25.87
N ALA A 120 -3.80 -6.60 25.14
CA ALA A 120 -4.74 -5.66 25.71
C ALA A 120 -5.85 -6.33 26.53
N GLU A 121 -6.09 -7.65 26.37
CA GLU A 121 -7.10 -8.39 27.13
C GLU A 121 -8.48 -7.69 27.13
N LYS A 122 -8.93 -7.25 25.94
CA LYS A 122 -10.17 -6.48 25.71
C LYS A 122 -10.22 -5.08 26.34
N ASN A 123 -9.14 -4.60 26.94
CA ASN A 123 -9.05 -3.24 27.45
C ASN A 123 -8.64 -2.27 26.33
N LEU A 124 -9.58 -1.48 25.82
CA LEU A 124 -9.33 -0.53 24.72
C LEU A 124 -8.30 0.56 25.08
N MET A 125 -8.26 1.03 26.33
CA MET A 125 -7.25 2.01 26.76
C MET A 125 -5.84 1.40 26.68
N LYS A 126 -5.67 0.17 27.17
CA LYS A 126 -4.39 -0.56 27.08
C LYS A 126 -4.00 -0.84 25.63
N PHE A 127 -4.97 -1.15 24.76
CA PHE A 127 -4.74 -1.33 23.33
C PHE A 127 -4.21 -0.05 22.68
N TYR A 128 -4.91 1.08 22.85
CA TYR A 128 -4.50 2.35 22.23
C TYR A 128 -3.19 2.88 22.80
N GLN A 129 -2.92 2.70 24.08
CA GLN A 129 -1.62 3.03 24.66
C GLN A 129 -0.50 2.23 23.98
N GLY A 130 -0.64 0.89 23.93
CA GLY A 130 0.37 0.03 23.30
C GLY A 130 0.51 0.27 21.79
N LEU A 131 -0.57 0.61 21.09
CA LEU A 131 -0.55 0.99 19.69
C LEU A 131 0.21 2.31 19.47
N THR A 132 -0.01 3.29 20.33
CA THR A 132 0.68 4.60 20.27
C THR A 132 2.17 4.42 20.47
N GLU A 133 2.56 3.76 21.56
CA GLU A 133 3.97 3.48 21.88
C GLU A 133 4.69 2.74 20.75
N LEU A 134 4.02 1.74 20.14
CA LEU A 134 4.61 0.97 19.04
C LEU A 134 4.69 1.75 17.73
N ILE A 135 3.71 2.59 17.42
CA ILE A 135 3.75 3.47 16.24
C ILE A 135 4.87 4.48 16.39
N ASP A 136 5.01 5.12 17.56
CA ASP A 136 6.08 6.10 17.80
C ASP A 136 7.46 5.46 17.65
N LEU A 137 7.67 4.29 18.27
CA LEU A 137 8.89 3.51 18.10
C LEU A 137 9.15 3.16 16.62
N THR A 138 8.10 2.80 15.88
CA THR A 138 8.21 2.48 14.45
C THR A 138 8.60 3.71 13.64
N CYS A 139 8.02 4.87 13.92
CA CYS A 139 8.38 6.14 13.28
C CYS A 139 9.85 6.50 13.55
N GLU A 140 10.30 6.41 14.80
CA GLU A 140 11.70 6.65 15.17
C GLU A 140 12.65 5.69 14.45
N GLN A 141 12.28 4.40 14.37
CA GLN A 141 13.05 3.39 13.65
C GLN A 141 13.13 3.67 12.14
N LEU A 142 12.03 4.11 11.52
CA LEU A 142 12.00 4.48 10.11
C LEU A 142 12.84 5.74 9.84
N TYR A 143 12.78 6.73 10.73
CA TYR A 143 13.61 7.92 10.64
C TYR A 143 15.10 7.58 10.74
N HIS A 144 15.48 6.73 11.69
CA HIS A 144 16.86 6.26 11.80
C HIS A 144 17.35 5.55 10.52
N ARG A 145 16.51 4.69 9.92
CA ARG A 145 16.82 4.06 8.63
C ARG A 145 16.98 5.07 7.50
N TYR A 146 16.10 6.08 7.46
CA TYR A 146 16.21 7.18 6.51
C TYR A 146 17.54 7.90 6.67
N GLN A 147 17.97 8.23 7.89
CA GLN A 147 19.25 8.90 8.13
C GLN A 147 20.45 8.07 7.66
N ILE A 148 20.42 6.74 7.84
CA ILE A 148 21.45 5.86 7.30
C ILE A 148 21.47 5.93 5.77
N GLN A 149 20.30 5.82 5.13
CA GLN A 149 20.17 5.86 3.68
C GLN A 149 20.56 7.23 3.09
N ALA A 150 20.23 8.31 3.79
CA ALA A 150 20.55 9.69 3.40
C ALA A 150 22.06 9.93 3.28
N ASN A 151 22.87 9.24 4.08
CA ASN A 151 24.33 9.34 4.06
C ASN A 151 25.00 8.53 2.95
N LEU A 152 24.26 7.71 2.21
CA LEU A 152 24.79 7.05 1.01
C LEU A 152 25.10 8.09 -0.05
N LYS A 153 26.07 7.78 -0.90
CA LYS A 153 26.47 8.63 -2.02
C LYS A 153 25.83 8.19 -3.32
N VAL A 154 25.74 9.08 -4.30
CA VAL A 154 25.23 8.75 -5.64
C VAL A 154 25.94 7.53 -6.24
N LYS A 155 27.25 7.41 -6.07
CA LYS A 155 28.04 6.26 -6.53
C LYS A 155 27.69 4.92 -5.86
N ASP A 156 27.03 4.94 -4.70
CA ASP A 156 26.56 3.71 -4.03
C ASP A 156 25.26 3.21 -4.68
N MET A 157 24.56 4.06 -5.43
CA MET A 157 23.33 3.75 -6.19
C MET A 157 23.43 4.25 -7.64
N PRO A 158 24.43 3.77 -8.42
CA PRO A 158 24.81 4.38 -9.70
C PRO A 158 23.71 4.31 -10.76
N PHE A 159 22.83 3.31 -10.69
CA PHE A 159 21.71 3.18 -11.62
C PHE A 159 20.57 4.16 -11.27
N VAL A 160 20.02 4.07 -10.05
CA VAL A 160 18.83 4.86 -9.68
C VAL A 160 19.18 6.33 -9.51
N MET A 161 20.30 6.64 -8.85
CA MET A 161 20.71 8.02 -8.58
C MET A 161 21.63 8.54 -9.69
N GLY A 162 22.66 7.76 -10.05
CA GLY A 162 23.66 8.21 -11.02
C GLY A 162 23.16 8.37 -12.45
N GLN A 163 22.03 7.74 -12.83
CA GLN A 163 21.39 7.95 -14.14
C GLN A 163 20.19 8.90 -14.11
N GLY A 164 19.97 9.63 -13.01
CA GLY A 164 18.90 10.64 -12.94
C GLY A 164 17.48 10.05 -12.90
N LEU A 165 17.31 8.79 -12.46
CA LEU A 165 16.00 8.12 -12.46
C LEU A 165 15.14 8.51 -11.26
N TYR A 166 15.76 8.91 -10.16
CA TYR A 166 15.05 9.40 -8.98
C TYR A 166 14.89 10.93 -9.05
N LEU A 167 13.78 11.46 -8.55
CA LEU A 167 13.48 12.89 -8.58
C LEU A 167 14.61 13.72 -7.94
N ASP A 168 15.11 14.70 -8.68
CA ASP A 168 16.23 15.58 -8.32
C ASP A 168 17.61 14.91 -8.24
N SER A 169 17.74 13.63 -8.59
CA SER A 169 19.05 12.94 -8.58
C SER A 169 20.01 13.43 -9.65
N GLU A 170 19.49 13.98 -10.75
CA GLU A 170 20.29 14.58 -11.83
C GLU A 170 21.04 15.86 -11.40
N LYS A 171 20.75 16.38 -10.21
CA LYS A 171 21.36 17.58 -9.63
C LYS A 171 22.54 17.26 -8.71
N LEU A 172 22.87 15.99 -8.51
CA LEU A 172 23.91 15.52 -7.59
C LEU A 172 25.11 14.96 -8.34
N ASP A 173 26.31 15.20 -7.80
CA ASP A 173 27.54 14.58 -8.28
C ASP A 173 27.79 13.22 -7.61
N LEU A 174 28.67 12.41 -8.21
CA LEU A 174 28.95 11.02 -7.76
C LEU A 174 29.33 10.88 -6.27
N ASN A 175 29.90 11.92 -5.66
CA ASN A 175 30.36 11.89 -4.27
C ASN A 175 29.41 12.59 -3.28
N ASP A 176 28.32 13.19 -3.77
CA ASP A 176 27.30 13.84 -2.95
C ASP A 176 26.43 12.80 -2.27
N THR A 177 25.89 13.18 -1.11
CA THR A 177 24.91 12.37 -0.39
C THR A 177 23.56 12.41 -1.08
N ILE A 178 22.79 11.33 -0.99
CA ILE A 178 21.50 11.21 -1.70
C ILE A 178 20.32 11.80 -0.92
N GLU A 179 20.56 12.44 0.23
CA GLU A 179 19.53 13.00 1.11
C GLU A 179 18.56 13.93 0.37
N GLU A 180 19.11 14.84 -0.44
CA GLU A 180 18.34 15.84 -1.19
C GLU A 180 17.38 15.23 -2.22
N THR A 181 17.62 13.97 -2.58
CA THR A 181 16.80 13.18 -3.49
C THR A 181 15.84 12.27 -2.73
N ILE A 182 16.33 11.49 -1.75
CA ILE A 182 15.50 10.51 -1.05
C ILE A 182 14.45 11.14 -0.12
N LYS A 183 14.61 12.42 0.27
CA LYS A 183 13.59 13.18 1.01
C LYS A 183 12.23 13.21 0.32
N HIS A 184 12.19 13.03 -1.01
CA HIS A 184 10.95 12.91 -1.78
C HIS A 184 10.25 11.58 -1.58
N GLY A 185 10.96 10.54 -1.13
CA GLY A 185 10.37 9.22 -0.93
C GLY A 185 9.48 9.14 0.32
N THR A 186 8.73 8.04 0.41
CA THR A 186 7.83 7.77 1.54
C THR A 186 8.45 6.85 2.58
N LEU A 187 8.07 7.02 3.84
CA LEU A 187 8.33 6.10 4.94
C LEU A 187 7.01 5.51 5.42
N SER A 188 6.87 4.19 5.39
CA SER A 188 5.57 3.55 5.62
C SER A 188 5.49 2.79 6.94
N VAL A 189 4.52 3.16 7.77
CA VAL A 189 4.05 2.29 8.85
C VAL A 189 2.95 1.41 8.29
N GLY A 190 3.22 0.12 8.21
CA GLY A 190 2.30 -0.89 7.72
C GLY A 190 1.47 -1.53 8.84
N PHE A 191 0.34 -2.14 8.49
CA PHE A 191 -0.41 -2.97 9.43
C PHE A 191 -1.09 -4.17 8.76
N ILE A 192 -1.41 -5.17 9.59
CA ILE A 192 -2.11 -6.40 9.22
C ILE A 192 -3.03 -6.86 10.36
N GLY A 193 -4.10 -7.60 10.01
CA GLY A 193 -4.87 -8.39 10.97
C GLY A 193 -5.95 -7.61 11.70
N LEU A 194 -6.52 -6.55 11.10
CA LEU A 194 -7.58 -5.76 11.75
C LEU A 194 -8.79 -6.63 12.15
N ALA A 195 -9.15 -7.62 11.33
CA ALA A 195 -10.23 -8.55 11.66
C ALA A 195 -9.95 -9.32 12.95
N GLU A 196 -8.76 -9.92 13.08
CA GLU A 196 -8.34 -10.65 14.27
C GLU A 196 -8.13 -9.73 15.49
N THR A 197 -7.67 -8.49 15.28
CA THR A 197 -7.63 -7.44 16.32
C THR A 197 -9.03 -7.19 16.90
N LEU A 198 -10.02 -6.99 16.04
CA LEU A 198 -11.39 -6.73 16.46
C LEU A 198 -12.02 -7.94 17.15
N ILE A 199 -11.76 -9.17 16.67
CA ILE A 199 -12.21 -10.39 17.34
C ILE A 199 -11.59 -10.48 18.74
N ALA A 200 -10.29 -10.20 18.89
CA ALA A 200 -9.63 -10.23 20.20
C ALA A 200 -10.18 -9.17 21.17
N LEU A 201 -10.55 -7.99 20.68
CA LEU A 201 -11.08 -6.89 21.52
C LEU A 201 -12.57 -7.04 21.83
N THR A 202 -13.37 -7.42 20.84
CA THR A 202 -14.85 -7.33 20.89
C THR A 202 -15.55 -8.67 20.73
N GLY A 203 -14.86 -9.70 20.25
CA GLY A 203 -15.43 -11.01 19.91
C GLY A 203 -15.94 -11.13 18.47
N GLN A 204 -15.99 -10.03 17.71
CA GLN A 204 -16.49 -10.00 16.33
C GLN A 204 -15.56 -9.17 15.42
N HIS A 205 -15.53 -9.46 14.11
CA HIS A 205 -14.84 -8.63 13.13
C HIS A 205 -15.79 -7.64 12.43
N HIS A 206 -15.23 -6.68 11.70
CA HIS A 206 -15.94 -5.58 11.01
C HIS A 206 -16.91 -6.01 9.88
N GLY A 207 -17.05 -7.31 9.60
CA GLY A 207 -18.09 -7.84 8.70
C GLY A 207 -19.29 -8.43 9.44
N GLN A 208 -19.16 -8.65 10.75
CA GLN A 208 -20.17 -9.31 11.58
C GLN A 208 -21.01 -8.32 12.38
N SER A 209 -20.50 -7.11 12.64
CA SER A 209 -21.17 -6.11 13.47
C SER A 209 -20.80 -4.69 13.06
N GLY A 210 -21.81 -3.81 13.09
CA GLY A 210 -21.63 -2.37 12.88
C GLY A 210 -20.73 -1.74 13.94
N ASP A 211 -20.79 -2.20 15.20
CA ASP A 211 -19.93 -1.69 16.28
C ASP A 211 -18.46 -2.07 16.05
N SER A 212 -18.20 -3.31 15.62
CA SER A 212 -16.85 -3.75 15.25
C SER A 212 -16.35 -3.03 13.99
N GLN A 213 -17.24 -2.69 13.05
CA GLN A 213 -16.88 -1.88 11.89
C GLN A 213 -16.48 -0.46 12.30
N ALA A 214 -17.30 0.21 13.12
CA ALA A 214 -17.02 1.55 13.61
C ALA A 214 -15.69 1.59 14.38
N LEU A 215 -15.44 0.62 15.26
CA LEU A 215 -14.16 0.50 15.97
C LEU A 215 -12.99 0.24 15.01
N GLY A 216 -13.17 -0.58 13.97
CA GLY A 216 -12.15 -0.83 12.97
C GLY A 216 -11.76 0.45 12.21
N GLU A 217 -12.75 1.24 11.81
CA GLU A 217 -12.55 2.55 11.17
C GLU A 217 -11.85 3.53 12.12
N GLU A 218 -12.25 3.58 13.40
CA GLU A 218 -11.60 4.40 14.43
C GLU A 218 -10.12 4.06 14.59
N ILE A 219 -9.77 2.77 14.70
CA ILE A 219 -8.39 2.30 14.82
C ILE A 219 -7.57 2.73 13.59
N VAL A 220 -8.10 2.58 12.38
CA VAL A 220 -7.41 2.97 11.14
C VAL A 220 -7.26 4.50 11.04
N ALA A 221 -8.29 5.26 11.41
CA ALA A 221 -8.25 6.72 11.46
C ALA A 221 -7.22 7.22 12.49
N PHE A 222 -7.16 6.58 13.66
CA PHE A 222 -6.16 6.86 14.69
C PHE A 222 -4.73 6.66 14.16
N MET A 223 -4.45 5.49 13.56
CA MET A 223 -3.14 5.22 12.94
C MET A 223 -2.81 6.21 11.81
N ARG A 224 -3.81 6.62 11.03
CA ARG A 224 -3.64 7.62 9.96
C ARG A 224 -3.24 8.98 10.54
N ASN A 225 -3.95 9.46 11.55
CA ASN A 225 -3.64 10.73 12.21
C ASN A 225 -2.21 10.73 12.79
N MET A 226 -1.75 9.59 13.34
CA MET A 226 -0.37 9.44 13.79
C MET A 226 0.65 9.61 12.65
N MET A 227 0.34 9.16 11.43
CA MET A 227 1.22 9.36 10.26
C MET A 227 1.23 10.81 9.78
N ASP A 228 0.11 11.51 9.88
CA ASP A 228 0.04 12.94 9.59
C ASP A 228 0.89 13.72 10.62
N ASN A 229 0.76 13.40 11.91
CA ASN A 229 1.60 13.98 12.98
C ASN A 229 3.09 13.66 12.79
N ALA A 230 3.45 12.42 12.43
CA ALA A 230 4.83 12.04 12.14
C ALA A 230 5.37 12.81 10.92
N SER A 231 4.54 13.02 9.89
CA SER A 231 4.94 13.82 8.73
C SER A 231 5.26 15.26 9.10
N GLU A 232 4.51 15.88 10.00
CA GLU A 232 4.83 17.21 10.53
C GLU A 232 6.08 17.20 11.41
N LYS A 233 6.16 16.26 12.37
CA LYS A 233 7.26 16.15 13.34
C LYS A 233 8.62 15.99 12.65
N TYR A 234 8.70 15.11 11.65
CA TYR A 234 9.96 14.79 10.98
C TYR A 234 10.15 15.57 9.67
N ASN A 235 9.14 16.33 9.22
CA ASN A 235 9.12 17.01 7.92
C ASN A 235 9.46 16.07 6.75
N LEU A 236 8.87 14.87 6.75
CA LEU A 236 9.06 13.80 5.76
C LEU A 236 7.71 13.19 5.36
N ASN A 237 7.70 12.36 4.33
CA ASN A 237 6.47 11.75 3.81
C ASN A 237 6.12 10.44 4.55
N TYR A 238 5.60 10.53 5.77
CA TYR A 238 5.07 9.35 6.47
C TYR A 238 3.72 8.94 5.91
N THR A 239 3.49 7.64 5.79
CA THR A 239 2.25 7.10 5.24
C THR A 239 1.82 5.82 5.93
N LEU A 240 0.50 5.64 6.06
CA LEU A 240 -0.09 4.40 6.56
C LEU A 240 -0.27 3.43 5.40
N LEU A 241 0.31 2.23 5.53
CA LEU A 241 0.30 1.21 4.50
C LEU A 241 -0.55 0.02 4.92
N ALA A 242 -1.54 -0.32 4.10
CA ALA A 242 -2.10 -1.66 4.13
C ALA A 242 -1.03 -2.63 3.58
N THR A 243 -0.33 -3.37 4.43
CA THR A 243 0.75 -4.28 4.01
C THR A 243 0.21 -5.49 3.24
N PRO A 244 0.59 -5.76 1.97
CA PRO A 244 0.10 -6.92 1.19
C PRO A 244 0.31 -8.29 1.85
N ALA A 245 1.35 -8.40 2.68
CA ALA A 245 1.58 -9.47 3.66
C ALA A 245 1.60 -10.91 3.15
N GLU A 246 1.99 -11.15 1.90
CA GLU A 246 2.06 -12.50 1.29
C GLU A 246 2.81 -13.52 2.15
N GLY A 247 3.99 -13.17 2.69
CA GLY A 247 4.73 -14.02 3.64
C GLY A 247 4.52 -13.68 5.12
N LEU A 248 4.07 -12.46 5.43
CA LEU A 248 4.02 -11.96 6.80
C LEU A 248 2.80 -12.49 7.57
N SER A 249 1.67 -12.68 6.87
CA SER A 249 0.41 -13.15 7.44
C SER A 249 0.56 -14.48 8.18
N GLY A 250 1.28 -15.44 7.59
CA GLY A 250 1.58 -16.73 8.20
C GLY A 250 2.71 -16.70 9.23
N ARG A 251 3.60 -15.70 9.20
CA ARG A 251 4.70 -15.57 10.17
C ARG A 251 4.20 -15.06 11.52
N PHE A 252 3.43 -13.98 11.52
CA PHE A 252 2.94 -13.37 12.76
C PHE A 252 2.03 -14.31 13.55
N ILE A 253 1.06 -14.95 12.89
CA ILE A 253 0.17 -15.88 13.60
C ILE A 253 0.91 -17.06 14.24
N LYS A 254 1.99 -17.56 13.61
CA LYS A 254 2.83 -18.63 14.19
C LYS A 254 3.54 -18.15 15.45
N MET A 255 4.10 -16.94 15.42
CA MET A 255 4.76 -16.34 16.58
C MET A 255 3.76 -16.07 17.71
N ASP A 256 2.55 -15.62 17.37
CA ASP A 256 1.50 -15.30 18.33
C ASP A 256 0.92 -16.58 18.95
N ARG A 257 0.71 -17.63 18.14
CA ARG A 257 0.32 -18.95 18.64
C ARG A 257 1.36 -19.57 19.56
N ALA A 258 2.65 -19.43 19.25
CA ALA A 258 3.71 -19.99 20.07
C ALA A 258 3.76 -19.36 21.47
N GLU A 259 3.41 -18.08 21.60
CA GLU A 259 3.47 -17.34 22.87
C GLU A 259 2.14 -17.37 23.65
N TYR A 260 0.99 -17.31 22.96
CA TYR A 260 -0.32 -17.20 23.60
C TYR A 260 -1.26 -18.39 23.36
N GLY A 261 -0.78 -19.42 22.67
CA GLY A 261 -1.58 -20.60 22.35
C GLY A 261 -2.63 -20.33 21.28
N SER A 262 -3.64 -21.21 21.22
CA SER A 262 -4.73 -21.15 20.25
C SER A 262 -5.89 -20.30 20.80
N ILE A 263 -6.15 -19.17 20.17
CA ILE A 263 -7.22 -18.22 20.49
C ILE A 263 -8.26 -18.31 19.36
N ALA A 264 -9.50 -18.61 19.74
CA ALA A 264 -10.60 -18.80 18.79
C ALA A 264 -10.80 -17.57 17.90
N GLY A 265 -10.87 -17.78 16.59
CA GLY A 265 -11.03 -16.73 15.58
C GLY A 265 -9.80 -15.84 15.35
N VAL A 266 -8.70 -16.05 16.09
CA VAL A 266 -7.49 -15.21 16.05
C VAL A 266 -6.28 -16.06 15.66
N THR A 267 -5.76 -16.91 16.55
CA THR A 267 -4.56 -17.72 16.32
C THR A 267 -4.86 -19.20 16.06
N ASP A 268 -6.14 -19.59 16.00
CA ASP A 268 -6.59 -20.93 15.59
C ASP A 268 -6.56 -21.16 14.06
N LYS A 269 -6.24 -20.12 13.27
CA LYS A 269 -6.13 -20.15 11.80
C LYS A 269 -4.68 -20.22 11.30
N THR A 270 -4.44 -20.39 10.02
CA THR A 270 -3.08 -20.49 9.46
C THR A 270 -2.45 -19.16 9.05
N PHE A 271 -3.22 -18.08 8.97
CA PHE A 271 -2.76 -16.74 8.59
C PHE A 271 -3.64 -15.65 9.22
N TYR A 272 -3.08 -14.45 9.38
CA TYR A 272 -3.87 -13.24 9.66
C TYR A 272 -4.45 -12.63 8.40
N THR A 273 -5.64 -12.04 8.53
CA THR A 273 -6.35 -11.40 7.43
C THR A 273 -5.58 -10.14 6.97
N ASN A 274 -5.50 -9.96 5.66
CA ASN A 274 -4.69 -8.90 5.06
C ASN A 274 -5.21 -7.50 5.46
N SER A 275 -4.37 -6.70 6.13
CA SER A 275 -4.68 -5.32 6.56
C SER A 275 -6.07 -5.17 7.18
N TYR A 276 -7.00 -4.55 6.44
CA TYR A 276 -8.39 -4.27 6.84
C TYR A 276 -9.42 -5.10 6.06
N HIS A 277 -8.99 -6.13 5.33
CA HIS A 277 -9.91 -6.94 4.54
C HIS A 277 -10.87 -7.71 5.45
N ILE A 278 -12.05 -8.01 4.90
CA ILE A 278 -12.96 -8.99 5.48
C ILE A 278 -12.31 -10.37 5.40
N PRO A 279 -12.39 -11.21 6.45
CA PRO A 279 -11.88 -12.58 6.40
C PRO A 279 -12.46 -13.39 5.24
N VAL A 280 -11.62 -14.14 4.53
CA VAL A 280 -12.02 -14.89 3.32
C VAL A 280 -13.05 -16.00 3.57
N ASN A 281 -13.20 -16.43 4.82
CA ASN A 281 -14.17 -17.44 5.24
C ASN A 281 -15.49 -16.84 5.75
N HIS A 282 -15.65 -15.52 5.65
CA HIS A 282 -16.90 -14.82 5.95
C HIS A 282 -17.80 -14.87 4.71
N ALA A 283 -19.00 -15.43 4.87
CA ALA A 283 -20.02 -15.56 3.84
C ALA A 283 -21.31 -14.88 4.30
#